data_AF-A0A5E4PMM5-F1
#
_entry.id   AF-A0A5E4PMM5-F1
#
_cell.length_a   1.000
_cell.length_b   1.000
_cell.length_c   1.000
_cell.angle_alpha   90.00
_cell.angle_beta   90.00
_cell.angle_gamma   90.00
#
_symmetry.space_group_name_H-M   'P 1'
#
loop_
_entity.id
_entity.type
_entity.pdbx_description
1 polymer ?
#
loop_
_entity_poly.entity_id
_entity_poly.type
_entity_poly.pdbx_seq_one_letter_code
_entity_poly.pdbx_strand_id
1 'polypeptide(L)'
;MKKICFEQDCEPIWRARDDRVRKLCREVGVVCREHVSHTLWEPDTILRHNGNIPPLTYQMFLHTVSIIGDPPRPVSDVDLREVQFGALPDAFCKEFCVFDKTPKPEDLGVFLENEDIRMIRWVGGETAALKQMEQRLAVERETFFRGSYLPTHSSPDLLGPPVSLSPALRFGCLSVRKFYWAVQDLFIEVHKGRMSSAPFITGQLIWREYFYTMSVNNPHYGQMAGNPICMRIPWREPKGDELQRWKEGRTGYPLVDAAMRQ
;
A
#
# COMPACT_ATOMS: atom_id res chain seq x y z
N MET A 1 3.05 9.91 31.15
CA MET A 1 3.95 8.89 30.56
C MET A 1 4.31 9.32 29.15
N LYS A 2 5.59 9.49 28.81
CA LYS A 2 6.02 9.91 27.46
C LYS A 2 5.98 8.70 26.52
N LYS A 3 5.42 8.87 25.31
CA LYS A 3 5.27 7.80 24.33
C LYS A 3 5.62 8.28 22.93
N ILE A 4 6.14 7.38 22.10
CA ILE A 4 6.20 7.50 20.65
C ILE A 4 5.34 6.39 20.07
N CYS A 5 4.43 6.76 19.16
CA CYS A 5 3.52 5.85 18.49
C CYS A 5 3.78 5.88 16.99
N PHE A 6 3.80 4.72 16.33
CA PHE A 6 3.86 4.63 14.88
C PHE A 6 3.08 3.43 14.34
N GLU A 7 2.64 3.54 13.09
CA GLU A 7 2.12 2.42 12.33
C GLU A 7 3.27 1.50 11.89
N GLN A 8 3.07 0.20 11.96
CA GLN A 8 4.08 -0.79 11.55
C GLN A 8 4.36 -0.71 10.05
N ASP A 9 5.64 -0.58 9.73
CA ASP A 9 6.21 -0.81 8.41
C ASP A 9 6.82 -2.23 8.36
N CYS A 10 6.06 -3.20 7.84
CA CYS A 10 6.44 -4.62 7.93
C CYS A 10 7.55 -5.06 6.94
N GLU A 11 7.85 -4.25 5.93
CA GLU A 11 8.90 -4.58 4.95
C GLU A 11 10.29 -4.52 5.60
N PRO A 12 11.21 -5.44 5.24
CA PRO A 12 12.50 -5.57 5.92
C PRO A 12 13.41 -4.35 5.77
N ILE A 13 13.20 -3.53 4.74
CA ILE A 13 13.96 -2.29 4.49
C ILE A 13 13.81 -1.25 5.61
N TRP A 14 12.72 -1.31 6.38
CA TRP A 14 12.42 -0.35 7.45
C TRP A 14 12.93 -0.79 8.83
N ARG A 15 13.24 -2.07 8.99
CA ARG A 15 13.63 -2.68 10.28
C ARG A 15 14.78 -1.95 10.96
N ALA A 16 15.82 -1.61 10.21
CA ALA A 16 17.00 -0.91 10.74
C ALA A 16 16.67 0.50 11.25
N ARG A 17 15.74 1.22 10.60
CA ARG A 17 15.26 2.53 11.06
C ARG A 17 14.51 2.37 12.39
N ASP A 18 13.57 1.44 12.44
CA ASP A 18 12.68 1.28 13.58
C ASP A 18 13.41 0.72 14.81
N ASP A 19 14.34 -0.21 14.62
CA ASP A 19 15.15 -0.76 15.72
C ASP A 19 16.02 0.29 16.39
N ARG A 20 16.55 1.26 15.63
CA ARG A 20 17.27 2.41 16.20
C ARG A 20 16.36 3.27 17.06
N VAL A 21 15.14 3.55 16.60
CA VAL A 21 14.14 4.32 17.37
C VAL A 21 13.71 3.57 18.62
N ARG A 22 13.40 2.26 18.52
CA ARG A 22 13.04 1.42 19.68
C ARG A 22 14.18 1.36 20.70
N LYS A 23 15.42 1.22 20.25
CA LYS A 23 16.60 1.22 21.13
C LYS A 23 16.74 2.54 21.88
N LEU A 24 16.67 3.67 21.16
CA LEU A 24 16.76 4.99 21.76
C LEU A 24 15.64 5.22 22.79
N CYS A 25 14.39 4.87 22.45
CA CYS A 25 13.25 4.94 23.37
C CYS A 25 13.51 4.21 24.70
N ARG A 26 14.11 3.01 24.66
CA ARG A 26 14.48 2.26 25.87
C ARG A 26 15.54 2.99 26.69
N GLU A 27 16.54 3.55 26.04
CA GLU A 27 17.64 4.28 26.71
C GLU A 27 17.15 5.56 27.41
N VAL A 28 16.18 6.27 26.82
CA VAL A 28 15.65 7.52 27.38
C VAL A 28 14.36 7.35 28.22
N GLY A 29 13.90 6.12 28.43
CA GLY A 29 12.69 5.84 29.21
C GLY A 29 11.38 6.27 28.56
N VAL A 30 11.32 6.32 27.23
CA VAL A 30 10.12 6.62 26.44
C VAL A 30 9.45 5.31 26.00
N VAL A 31 8.13 5.20 26.15
CA VAL A 31 7.41 4.01 25.69
C VAL A 31 7.22 4.06 24.18
N CYS A 32 7.66 3.02 23.50
CA CYS A 32 7.42 2.84 22.08
C CYS A 32 6.17 1.97 21.87
N ARG A 33 5.20 2.47 21.07
CA ARG A 33 3.97 1.75 20.70
C ARG A 33 3.89 1.63 19.19
N GLU A 34 3.81 0.40 18.73
CA GLU A 34 3.66 0.06 17.33
C GLU A 34 2.27 -0.55 17.12
N HIS A 35 1.61 -0.14 16.04
CA HIS A 35 0.28 -0.62 15.69
C HIS A 35 0.24 -1.10 14.25
N VAL A 36 -0.34 -2.27 14.01
CA VAL A 36 -0.55 -2.76 12.65
C VAL A 36 -1.83 -2.17 12.08
N SER A 37 -1.71 -1.31 11.08
CA SER A 37 -2.86 -0.77 10.32
C SER A 37 -2.61 -0.57 8.82
N HIS A 38 -1.36 -0.71 8.35
CA HIS A 38 -1.02 -0.62 6.93
C HIS A 38 -1.44 -1.87 6.14
N THR A 39 -1.59 -3.00 6.83
CA THR A 39 -2.01 -4.30 6.30
C THR A 39 -3.34 -4.73 6.92
N LEU A 40 -4.08 -5.60 6.21
CA LEU A 40 -5.36 -6.12 6.67
C LEU A 40 -5.19 -6.91 7.98
N TRP A 41 -4.29 -7.87 8.00
CA TRP A 41 -3.90 -8.65 9.18
C TRP A 41 -2.51 -8.26 9.66
N GLU A 42 -2.13 -8.77 10.83
CA GLU A 42 -0.74 -8.76 11.27
C GLU A 42 0.05 -9.80 10.47
N PRO A 43 1.08 -9.39 9.71
CA PRO A 43 1.81 -10.33 8.84
C PRO A 43 2.44 -11.49 9.62
N ASP A 44 2.97 -11.23 10.82
CA ASP A 44 3.54 -12.28 11.69
C ASP A 44 2.50 -13.32 12.15
N THR A 45 1.23 -12.93 12.27
CA THR A 45 0.14 -13.87 12.54
C THR A 45 -0.07 -14.80 11.35
N ILE A 46 -0.03 -14.29 10.12
CA ILE A 46 -0.12 -15.11 8.90
C ILE A 46 1.06 -16.09 8.83
N LEU A 47 2.28 -15.60 9.07
CA LEU A 47 3.48 -16.45 9.07
C LEU A 47 3.34 -17.60 10.09
N ARG A 48 2.94 -17.32 11.34
CA ARG A 48 2.77 -18.33 12.38
C ARG A 48 1.75 -19.41 12.00
N HIS A 49 0.61 -19.01 11.42
CA HIS A 49 -0.41 -19.93 10.96
C HIS A 49 0.02 -20.76 9.73
N ASN A 50 1.06 -20.34 9.01
CA ASN A 50 1.65 -21.07 7.90
C ASN A 50 3.03 -21.68 8.25
N GLY A 51 3.28 -22.00 9.54
CA GLY A 51 4.51 -22.68 9.95
C GLY A 51 5.78 -21.81 9.95
N ASN A 52 5.62 -20.51 10.22
CA ASN A 52 6.67 -19.48 10.21
C ASN A 52 7.32 -19.24 8.84
N ILE A 53 6.66 -19.64 7.76
CA ILE A 53 7.05 -19.34 6.39
C ILE A 53 5.94 -18.56 5.69
N PRO A 54 6.26 -17.62 4.78
CA PRO A 54 5.22 -16.92 4.04
C PRO A 54 4.51 -17.89 3.08
N PRO A 55 3.19 -17.75 2.90
CA PRO A 55 2.50 -18.43 1.81
C PRO A 55 3.12 -18.01 0.47
N LEU A 56 3.57 -18.97 -0.34
CA LEU A 56 4.21 -18.71 -1.64
C LEU A 56 3.25 -18.77 -2.83
N THR A 57 1.97 -19.04 -2.56
CA THR A 57 0.91 -19.01 -3.55
C THR A 57 -0.29 -18.27 -2.99
N TYR A 58 -1.04 -17.61 -3.85
CA TYR A 58 -2.24 -16.88 -3.47
C TYR A 58 -3.31 -17.80 -2.84
N GLN A 59 -3.45 -19.04 -3.34
CA GLN A 59 -4.41 -20.01 -2.78
C GLN A 59 -4.01 -20.45 -1.36
N MET A 60 -2.71 -20.65 -1.11
CA MET A 60 -2.24 -20.93 0.24
C MET A 60 -2.49 -19.73 1.16
N PHE A 61 -2.26 -18.51 0.67
CA PHE A 61 -2.55 -17.30 1.43
C PHE A 61 -4.03 -17.22 1.84
N LEU A 62 -4.96 -17.46 0.89
CA LEU A 62 -6.39 -17.53 1.15
C LEU A 62 -6.75 -18.60 2.20
N HIS A 63 -6.15 -19.79 2.09
CA HIS A 63 -6.33 -20.85 3.07
C HIS A 63 -5.86 -20.41 4.47
N THR A 64 -4.67 -19.82 4.58
CA THR A 64 -4.14 -19.34 5.86
C THR A 64 -5.06 -18.28 6.49
N VAL A 65 -5.49 -17.26 5.74
CA VAL A 65 -6.37 -16.22 6.29
C VAL A 65 -7.78 -16.74 6.60
N SER A 66 -8.25 -17.79 5.91
CA SER A 66 -9.53 -18.44 6.26
C SER A 66 -9.51 -19.10 7.63
N ILE A 67 -8.34 -19.58 8.09
CA ILE A 67 -8.14 -20.13 9.44
C ILE A 67 -8.08 -19.01 10.48
N ILE A 68 -7.48 -17.87 10.13
CA ILE A 68 -7.35 -16.70 11.01
C ILE A 68 -8.70 -16.01 11.20
N GLY A 69 -9.52 -15.94 10.14
CA GLY A 69 -10.79 -15.23 10.11
C GLY A 69 -10.64 -13.80 9.56
N ASP A 70 -11.72 -13.04 9.68
CA ASP A 70 -11.81 -11.69 9.11
C ASP A 70 -10.75 -10.73 9.68
N PRO A 71 -10.25 -9.77 8.87
CA PRO A 71 -9.31 -8.78 9.35
C PRO A 71 -10.00 -7.80 10.33
N PRO A 72 -9.27 -7.17 11.26
CA PRO A 72 -9.85 -6.17 12.15
C PRO A 72 -10.60 -5.06 11.39
N ARG A 73 -11.70 -4.59 11.98
CA ARG A 73 -12.40 -3.39 11.48
C ARG A 73 -11.55 -2.13 11.67
N PRO A 74 -11.75 -1.07 10.85
CA PRO A 74 -11.12 0.22 11.12
C PRO A 74 -11.52 0.73 12.50
N VAL A 75 -10.61 1.42 13.17
CA VAL A 75 -10.91 2.13 14.43
C VAL A 75 -11.77 3.36 14.15
N SER A 76 -12.39 3.91 15.20
CA SER A 76 -13.12 5.17 15.12
C SER A 76 -12.19 6.34 14.77
N ASP A 77 -12.77 7.38 14.17
CA ASP A 77 -12.06 8.62 13.88
C ASP A 77 -11.50 9.25 15.18
N VAL A 78 -10.39 9.96 15.06
CA VAL A 78 -9.74 10.62 16.19
C VAL A 78 -10.52 11.87 16.61
N ASP A 79 -10.77 12.01 17.90
CA ASP A 79 -11.29 13.26 18.48
C ASP A 79 -10.13 14.11 18.98
N LEU A 80 -9.88 15.24 18.30
CA LEU A 80 -8.79 16.16 18.64
C LEU A 80 -9.22 17.33 19.54
N ARG A 81 -10.50 17.42 19.95
CA ARG A 81 -11.05 18.58 20.68
C ARG A 81 -10.37 18.81 22.03
N GLU A 82 -9.98 17.75 22.71
CA GLU A 82 -9.32 17.81 24.03
C GLU A 82 -7.80 17.64 23.94
N VAL A 83 -7.24 17.60 22.73
CA VAL A 83 -5.80 17.41 22.52
C VAL A 83 -5.06 18.73 22.67
N GLN A 84 -4.07 18.75 23.55
CA GLN A 84 -3.16 19.89 23.71
C GLN A 84 -1.88 19.66 22.91
N PHE A 85 -1.54 20.61 22.05
CA PHE A 85 -0.29 20.61 21.28
C PHE A 85 0.76 21.46 21.99
N GLY A 86 1.98 20.93 22.09
CA GLY A 86 3.13 21.68 22.62
C GLY A 86 3.72 22.64 21.58
N ALA A 87 4.36 23.71 22.06
CA ALA A 87 5.17 24.60 21.22
C ALA A 87 6.66 24.29 21.41
N LEU A 88 7.42 24.33 20.32
CA LEU A 88 8.88 24.17 20.33
C LEU A 88 9.56 25.54 20.29
N PRO A 89 10.69 25.74 21.00
CA PRO A 89 11.46 26.98 20.89
C PRO A 89 12.05 27.17 19.48
N ASP A 90 12.13 28.41 18.99
CA ASP A 90 12.70 28.72 17.67
C ASP A 90 14.12 28.19 17.47
N ALA A 91 14.94 28.21 18.52
CA ALA A 91 16.29 27.66 18.50
C ALA A 91 16.29 26.16 18.14
N PHE A 92 15.34 25.40 18.69
CA PHE A 92 15.17 23.98 18.40
C PHE A 92 14.72 23.77 16.95
N CYS A 93 13.75 24.56 16.48
CA CYS A 93 13.28 24.46 15.08
C CYS A 93 14.41 24.71 14.08
N LYS A 94 15.30 25.67 14.37
CA LYS A 94 16.48 25.97 13.54
C LYS A 94 17.53 24.86 13.59
N GLU A 95 17.83 24.33 14.78
CA GLU A 95 18.82 23.27 14.96
C GLU A 95 18.42 21.98 14.24
N PHE A 96 17.14 21.61 14.30
CA PHE A 96 16.61 20.37 13.72
C PHE A 96 15.92 20.57 12.36
N CYS A 97 16.10 21.72 11.72
CA CYS A 97 15.55 22.04 10.40
C CYS A 97 14.04 21.74 10.28
N VAL A 98 13.25 22.13 11.28
CA VAL A 98 11.79 21.98 11.25
C VAL A 98 11.23 22.92 10.19
N PHE A 99 10.50 22.38 9.22
CA PHE A 99 9.91 23.19 8.15
C PHE A 99 8.67 23.95 8.62
N ASP A 100 8.62 25.26 8.35
CA ASP A 100 7.44 26.10 8.61
C ASP A 100 6.27 25.79 7.66
N LYS A 101 6.57 25.24 6.48
CA LYS A 101 5.62 24.87 5.43
C LYS A 101 6.07 23.55 4.82
N THR A 102 5.13 22.77 4.29
CA THR A 102 5.45 21.55 3.54
C THR A 102 6.45 21.86 2.42
N PRO A 103 7.62 21.20 2.38
CA PRO A 103 8.61 21.44 1.33
C PRO A 103 8.06 21.00 -0.03
N LYS A 104 8.49 21.68 -1.08
CA LYS A 104 8.21 21.27 -2.46
C LYS A 104 9.22 20.22 -2.91
N PRO A 105 8.92 19.44 -3.97
CA PRO A 105 9.88 18.50 -4.55
C PRO A 105 11.23 19.16 -4.89
N GLU A 106 11.22 20.39 -5.38
CA GLU A 106 12.43 21.13 -5.76
C GLU A 106 13.33 21.45 -4.55
N ASP A 107 12.72 21.67 -3.37
CA ASP A 107 13.46 21.87 -2.11
C ASP A 107 14.22 20.61 -1.68
N LEU A 108 13.83 19.44 -2.20
CA LEU A 108 14.46 18.13 -1.98
C LEU A 108 15.35 17.71 -3.16
N GLY A 109 15.55 18.58 -4.16
CA GLY A 109 16.34 18.28 -5.36
C GLY A 109 15.63 17.36 -6.36
N VAL A 110 14.31 17.25 -6.28
CA VAL A 110 13.49 16.44 -7.20
C VAL A 110 12.81 17.37 -8.21
N PHE A 111 13.03 17.09 -9.49
CA PHE A 111 12.50 17.87 -10.61
C PHE A 111 11.73 16.98 -11.58
N LEU A 112 10.88 17.60 -12.41
CA LEU A 112 10.14 16.87 -13.43
C LEU A 112 11.11 16.27 -14.45
N GLU A 113 10.93 14.98 -14.76
CA GLU A 113 11.73 14.28 -15.77
C GLU A 113 11.42 14.77 -17.19
N ASN A 114 10.18 15.20 -17.46
CA ASN A 114 9.74 15.73 -18.75
C ASN A 114 8.53 16.67 -18.60
N GLU A 115 8.67 17.93 -19.02
CA GLU A 115 7.59 18.93 -18.95
C GLU A 115 6.52 18.78 -20.04
N ASP A 116 6.83 18.06 -21.13
CA ASP A 116 6.01 18.00 -22.35
C ASP A 116 4.97 16.86 -22.37
N ILE A 117 4.94 16.00 -21.35
CA ILE A 117 4.01 14.86 -21.31
C ILE A 117 2.65 15.32 -20.78
N ARG A 118 1.56 14.97 -21.49
CA ARG A 118 0.18 15.16 -21.00
C ARG A 118 -0.01 14.36 -19.70
N MET A 119 0.15 15.04 -18.57
CA MET A 119 0.05 14.40 -17.26
C MET A 119 -1.41 14.26 -16.81
N ILE A 120 -1.86 13.01 -16.66
CA ILE A 120 -2.99 12.71 -15.79
C ILE A 120 -2.53 13.02 -14.36
N ARG A 121 -3.14 14.03 -13.74
CA ARG A 121 -2.76 14.48 -12.40
C ARG A 121 -3.42 13.62 -11.32
N TRP A 122 -2.59 13.10 -10.42
CA TRP A 122 -3.02 12.44 -9.19
C TRP A 122 -2.87 13.42 -8.02
N VAL A 123 -3.94 13.60 -7.24
CA VAL A 123 -3.91 14.42 -6.03
C VAL A 123 -3.80 13.49 -4.83
N GLY A 124 -2.70 13.60 -4.07
CA GLY A 124 -2.48 12.82 -2.86
C GLY A 124 -3.28 13.32 -1.65
N GLY A 125 -3.18 12.58 -0.54
CA GLY A 125 -3.79 12.94 0.74
C GLY A 125 -5.12 12.23 1.02
N GLU A 126 -5.46 12.13 2.31
CA GLU A 126 -6.63 11.40 2.80
C GLU A 126 -7.95 11.91 2.22
N THR A 127 -8.15 13.24 2.18
CA THR A 127 -9.38 13.85 1.66
C THR A 127 -9.69 13.43 0.23
N ALA A 128 -8.68 13.43 -0.65
CA ALA A 128 -8.84 13.00 -2.03
C ALA A 128 -9.11 11.49 -2.12
N ALA A 129 -8.40 10.71 -1.30
CA ALA A 129 -8.54 9.25 -1.26
C ALA A 129 -9.93 8.80 -0.79
N LEU A 130 -10.50 9.44 0.24
CA LEU A 130 -11.85 9.14 0.74
C LEU A 130 -12.92 9.45 -0.31
N LYS A 131 -12.84 10.62 -0.96
CA LYS A 131 -13.75 10.97 -2.06
C LYS A 131 -13.69 9.95 -3.19
N GLN A 132 -12.49 9.52 -3.56
CA GLN A 132 -12.29 8.53 -4.61
C GLN A 132 -12.77 7.13 -4.19
N MET A 133 -12.63 6.77 -2.91
CA MET A 133 -13.21 5.54 -2.35
C MET A 133 -14.73 5.55 -2.46
N GLU A 134 -15.40 6.65 -2.11
CA GLU A 134 -16.86 6.79 -2.25
C GLU A 134 -17.32 6.62 -3.69
N GLN A 135 -16.62 7.24 -4.64
CA GLN A 135 -16.88 7.06 -6.07
C GLN A 135 -16.72 5.60 -6.49
N ARG A 136 -15.70 4.91 -5.98
CA ARG A 136 -15.50 3.49 -6.24
C ARG A 136 -16.63 2.64 -5.64
N LEU A 137 -17.06 2.91 -4.41
CA LEU A 137 -18.18 2.21 -3.77
C LEU A 137 -19.50 2.41 -4.52
N ALA A 138 -19.72 3.59 -5.12
CA ALA A 138 -20.88 3.82 -5.97
C ALA A 138 -20.87 2.91 -7.22
N VAL A 139 -19.71 2.76 -7.87
CA VAL A 139 -19.53 1.82 -9.00
C VAL A 139 -19.77 0.38 -8.55
N GLU A 140 -19.18 -0.04 -7.43
CA GLU A 140 -19.37 -1.41 -6.92
C GLU A 140 -20.83 -1.69 -6.57
N ARG A 141 -21.56 -0.71 -6.00
CA ARG A 141 -22.99 -0.84 -5.72
C ARG A 141 -23.79 -1.18 -6.99
N GLU A 142 -23.56 -0.45 -8.07
CA GLU A 142 -24.23 -0.72 -9.36
C GLU A 142 -23.85 -2.09 -9.92
N THR A 143 -22.57 -2.44 -9.86
CA THR A 143 -22.04 -3.73 -10.31
C THR A 143 -22.66 -4.90 -9.54
N PHE A 144 -22.82 -4.75 -8.23
CA PHE A 144 -23.46 -5.73 -7.36
C PHE A 144 -24.93 -5.93 -7.70
N PHE A 145 -25.67 -4.84 -7.94
CA PHE A 145 -27.06 -4.94 -8.40
C PHE A 145 -27.19 -5.63 -9.77
N ARG A 146 -26.22 -5.45 -10.66
CA ARG A 146 -26.22 -6.06 -12.00
C ARG A 146 -25.74 -7.52 -12.02
N GLY A 147 -25.25 -8.06 -10.92
CA GLY A 147 -24.75 -9.44 -10.86
C GLY A 147 -23.43 -9.67 -11.61
N SER A 148 -22.67 -8.62 -11.93
CA SER A 148 -21.47 -8.70 -12.78
C SER A 148 -20.18 -8.62 -11.96
N TYR A 149 -19.83 -9.68 -11.24
CA TYR A 149 -18.77 -9.62 -10.21
C TYR A 149 -17.35 -9.86 -10.71
N LEU A 150 -17.16 -10.39 -11.92
CA LEU A 150 -15.85 -10.80 -12.41
C LEU A 150 -15.33 -9.85 -13.49
N PRO A 151 -14.06 -9.40 -13.44
CA PRO A 151 -13.48 -8.54 -14.46
C PRO A 151 -13.43 -9.17 -15.84
N THR A 152 -13.49 -10.51 -15.93
CA THR A 152 -13.58 -11.22 -17.21
C THR A 152 -14.85 -10.87 -18.00
N HIS A 153 -15.79 -10.13 -17.40
CA HIS A 153 -16.99 -9.63 -18.07
C HIS A 153 -16.74 -8.32 -18.83
N SER A 154 -15.55 -7.71 -18.74
CA SER A 154 -15.20 -6.47 -19.45
C SER A 154 -13.75 -6.41 -19.90
N SER A 155 -13.48 -5.73 -21.01
CA SER A 155 -12.10 -5.43 -21.45
C SER A 155 -11.41 -4.44 -20.51
N PRO A 156 -10.09 -4.56 -20.28
CA PRO A 156 -9.33 -3.55 -19.53
C PRO A 156 -9.40 -2.18 -20.22
N ASP A 157 -9.73 -1.15 -19.45
CA ASP A 157 -9.73 0.24 -19.93
C ASP A 157 -8.41 0.93 -19.54
N LEU A 158 -7.53 1.13 -20.52
CA LEU A 158 -6.23 1.77 -20.35
C LEU A 158 -6.27 3.30 -20.51
N LEU A 159 -7.37 3.84 -21.02
CA LEU A 159 -7.55 5.27 -21.32
C LEU A 159 -8.56 5.94 -20.38
N GLY A 160 -9.09 5.18 -19.41
CA GLY A 160 -10.02 5.64 -18.42
C GLY A 160 -9.45 6.72 -17.48
N PRO A 161 -10.33 7.40 -16.73
CA PRO A 161 -9.92 8.43 -15.78
C PRO A 161 -9.03 7.87 -14.64
N PRO A 162 -8.26 8.72 -13.95
CA PRO A 162 -7.44 8.32 -12.80
C PRO A 162 -8.30 7.93 -11.59
N VAL A 163 -8.81 6.69 -11.59
CA VAL A 163 -9.73 6.17 -10.56
C VAL A 163 -9.13 5.08 -9.68
N SER A 164 -7.88 4.69 -9.91
CA SER A 164 -7.10 3.78 -9.03
C SER A 164 -6.85 4.36 -7.63
N LEU A 165 -7.10 3.56 -6.60
CA LEU A 165 -6.75 3.88 -5.20
C LEU A 165 -5.34 3.39 -4.82
N SER A 166 -4.56 2.86 -5.77
CA SER A 166 -3.25 2.25 -5.47
C SER A 166 -2.24 3.20 -4.80
N PRO A 167 -2.08 4.47 -5.17
CA PRO A 167 -1.13 5.36 -4.48
C PRO A 167 -1.61 5.66 -3.06
N ALA A 168 -2.91 5.90 -2.88
CA ALA A 168 -3.52 6.16 -1.58
C ALA A 168 -3.35 4.98 -0.61
N LEU A 169 -3.50 3.74 -1.11
CA LEU A 169 -3.27 2.52 -0.32
C LEU A 169 -1.78 2.27 -0.03
N ARG A 170 -0.86 2.73 -0.89
CA ARG A 170 0.59 2.61 -0.64
C ARG A 170 1.07 3.59 0.42
N PHE A 171 0.56 4.81 0.44
CA PHE A 171 0.97 5.85 1.39
C PHE A 171 0.10 5.93 2.65
N GLY A 172 -0.88 5.04 2.80
CA GLY A 172 -1.78 5.04 3.97
C GLY A 172 -2.78 6.20 3.98
N CYS A 173 -2.88 6.99 2.89
CA CYS A 173 -3.93 8.01 2.74
C CYS A 173 -5.33 7.39 2.75
N LEU A 174 -5.44 6.11 2.38
CA LEU A 174 -6.63 5.31 2.56
C LEU A 174 -6.29 4.06 3.39
N SER A 175 -6.98 3.89 4.52
CA SER A 175 -6.88 2.65 5.30
C SER A 175 -7.40 1.47 4.49
N VAL A 176 -6.55 0.44 4.33
CA VAL A 176 -6.93 -0.80 3.65
C VAL A 176 -8.08 -1.51 4.36
N ARG A 177 -8.13 -1.45 5.70
CA ARG A 177 -9.22 -2.01 6.52
C ARG A 177 -10.53 -1.24 6.32
N LYS A 178 -10.48 0.10 6.25
CA LYS A 178 -11.66 0.92 5.96
C LYS A 178 -12.24 0.55 4.59
N PHE A 179 -11.39 0.43 3.58
CA PHE A 179 -11.83 0.08 2.24
C PHE A 179 -12.38 -1.34 2.15
N TYR A 180 -11.68 -2.33 2.72
CA TYR A 180 -12.13 -3.72 2.77
C TYR A 180 -13.52 -3.84 3.39
N TRP A 181 -13.71 -3.29 4.60
CA TRP A 181 -14.99 -3.39 5.30
C TRP A 181 -16.10 -2.59 4.64
N ALA A 182 -15.81 -1.42 4.06
CA ALA A 182 -16.82 -0.66 3.32
C ALA A 182 -17.37 -1.44 2.11
N VAL A 183 -16.52 -2.19 1.41
CA VAL A 183 -16.96 -3.08 0.33
C VAL A 183 -17.77 -4.26 0.86
N GLN A 184 -17.30 -4.91 1.94
CA GLN A 184 -17.99 -6.07 2.53
C GLN A 184 -19.38 -5.68 3.04
N ASP A 185 -19.48 -4.58 3.78
CA ASP A 185 -20.75 -4.08 4.32
C ASP A 185 -21.73 -3.72 3.18
N LEU A 186 -21.24 -3.06 2.13
CA LEU A 186 -22.03 -2.77 0.92
C LEU A 186 -22.52 -4.04 0.23
N PHE A 187 -21.67 -5.07 0.13
CA PHE A 187 -22.06 -6.33 -0.50
C PHE A 187 -23.16 -7.05 0.30
N ILE A 188 -23.03 -7.09 1.63
CA ILE A 188 -24.02 -7.67 2.54
C ILE A 188 -25.36 -6.94 2.43
N GLU A 189 -25.33 -5.60 2.39
CA GLU A 189 -26.50 -4.74 2.23
C GLU A 189 -27.26 -5.08 0.93
N VAL A 190 -26.58 -5.08 -0.22
CA VAL A 190 -27.20 -5.30 -1.54
C VAL A 190 -27.78 -6.72 -1.66
N HIS A 191 -27.09 -7.74 -1.14
CA HIS A 191 -27.50 -9.14 -1.30
C HIS A 191 -28.39 -9.66 -0.16
N LYS A 192 -28.78 -8.81 0.80
CA LYS A 192 -29.58 -9.19 1.97
C LYS A 192 -28.99 -10.39 2.72
N GLY A 193 -27.66 -10.44 2.84
CA GLY A 193 -26.93 -11.52 3.50
C GLY A 193 -26.84 -12.86 2.74
N ARG A 194 -27.33 -12.95 1.50
CA ARG A 194 -27.16 -14.15 0.66
C ARG A 194 -25.78 -14.11 -0.01
N MET A 195 -24.76 -14.65 0.66
CA MET A 195 -23.41 -14.70 0.13
C MET A 195 -23.27 -15.84 -0.88
N SER A 196 -23.16 -15.53 -2.18
CA SER A 196 -22.78 -16.52 -3.20
C SER A 196 -21.27 -16.56 -3.46
N SER A 197 -20.54 -15.46 -3.22
CA SER A 197 -19.09 -15.35 -3.36
C SER A 197 -18.55 -14.03 -2.78
N ALA A 198 -17.29 -14.00 -2.35
CA ALA A 198 -16.64 -12.76 -1.93
C ALA A 198 -16.51 -11.75 -3.10
N PRO A 199 -16.62 -10.43 -2.87
CA PRO A 199 -16.48 -9.43 -3.92
C PRO A 199 -15.09 -9.44 -4.56
N PHE A 200 -14.99 -9.38 -5.89
CA PHE A 200 -13.69 -9.41 -6.60
C PHE A 200 -12.67 -8.38 -6.09
N ILE A 201 -13.13 -7.16 -5.79
CA ILE A 201 -12.26 -6.08 -5.32
C ILE A 201 -11.60 -6.40 -3.97
N THR A 202 -12.25 -7.18 -3.09
CA THR A 202 -11.64 -7.62 -1.83
C THR A 202 -10.47 -8.55 -2.09
N GLY A 203 -10.55 -9.39 -3.13
CA GLY A 203 -9.44 -10.20 -3.61
C GLY A 203 -8.23 -9.37 -4.05
N GLN A 204 -8.43 -8.18 -4.65
CA GLN A 204 -7.33 -7.29 -5.01
C GLN A 204 -6.58 -6.76 -3.77
N LEU A 205 -7.30 -6.49 -2.67
CA LEU A 205 -6.68 -6.10 -1.40
C LEU A 205 -5.92 -7.26 -0.77
N ILE A 206 -6.42 -8.50 -0.91
CA ILE A 206 -5.73 -9.71 -0.46
C ILE A 206 -4.46 -9.96 -1.30
N TRP A 207 -4.46 -9.66 -2.62
CA TRP A 207 -3.24 -9.71 -3.44
C TRP A 207 -2.15 -8.77 -2.93
N ARG A 208 -2.52 -7.54 -2.56
CA ARG A 208 -1.60 -6.61 -1.89
C ARG A 208 -1.04 -7.22 -0.61
N GLU A 209 -1.91 -7.77 0.23
CA GLU A 209 -1.54 -8.39 1.51
C GLU A 209 -0.59 -9.58 1.34
N TYR A 210 -0.84 -10.41 0.34
CA TYR A 210 -0.02 -11.55 -0.05
C TYR A 210 1.44 -11.14 -0.32
N PHE A 211 1.65 -10.11 -1.16
CA PHE A 211 2.99 -9.63 -1.47
C PHE A 211 3.67 -8.94 -0.29
N TYR A 212 2.93 -8.17 0.53
CA TYR A 212 3.48 -7.58 1.76
C TYR A 212 4.00 -8.68 2.70
N THR A 213 3.15 -9.67 2.98
CA THR A 213 3.47 -10.79 3.89
C THR A 213 4.66 -11.61 3.40
N MET A 214 4.78 -11.81 2.08
CA MET A 214 5.88 -12.58 1.49
C MET A 214 7.25 -11.89 1.65
N SER A 215 7.27 -10.57 1.85
CA SER A 215 8.50 -9.79 1.98
C SER A 215 9.05 -9.69 3.42
N VAL A 216 8.21 -9.83 4.44
CA VAL A 216 8.48 -9.44 5.86
C VAL A 216 9.84 -9.91 6.39
N ASN A 217 10.20 -11.18 6.17
CA ASN A 217 11.44 -11.79 6.65
C ASN A 217 12.46 -12.06 5.54
N ASN A 218 12.32 -11.38 4.39
CA ASN A 218 13.19 -11.57 3.23
C ASN A 218 13.88 -10.26 2.82
N PRO A 219 15.07 -9.93 3.37
CA PRO A 219 15.81 -8.73 2.98
C PRO A 219 16.25 -8.73 1.51
N HIS A 220 16.22 -9.89 0.84
CA HIS A 220 16.56 -10.03 -0.57
C HIS A 220 15.33 -10.02 -1.49
N TYR A 221 14.14 -9.66 -0.99
CA TYR A 221 12.89 -9.72 -1.76
C TYR A 221 12.92 -8.92 -3.07
N GLY A 222 13.63 -7.78 -3.08
CA GLY A 222 13.80 -6.92 -4.25
C GLY A 222 14.85 -7.38 -5.27
N GLN A 223 15.48 -8.55 -5.09
CA GLN A 223 16.52 -9.05 -5.98
C GLN A 223 16.44 -10.58 -6.17
N MET A 224 17.10 -11.10 -7.20
CA MET A 224 17.18 -12.55 -7.45
C MET A 224 18.28 -13.22 -6.61
N ALA A 225 19.45 -12.58 -6.50
CA ALA A 225 20.59 -13.12 -5.77
C ALA A 225 20.29 -13.20 -4.26
N GLY A 226 20.42 -14.39 -3.67
CA GLY A 226 20.18 -14.63 -2.25
C GLY A 226 18.71 -14.70 -1.83
N ASN A 227 17.77 -14.57 -2.77
CA ASN A 227 16.34 -14.62 -2.48
C ASN A 227 15.82 -16.08 -2.47
N PRO A 228 15.42 -16.62 -1.31
CA PRO A 228 15.10 -18.05 -1.17
C PRO A 228 13.79 -18.46 -1.87
N ILE A 229 12.94 -17.50 -2.22
CA ILE A 229 11.62 -17.73 -2.84
C ILE A 229 11.60 -17.32 -4.31
N CYS A 230 12.74 -16.89 -4.87
CA CYS A 230 12.89 -16.53 -6.27
C CYS A 230 13.68 -17.61 -7.01
N MET A 231 13.16 -18.07 -8.14
CA MET A 231 13.88 -19.00 -9.00
C MET A 231 15.11 -18.33 -9.61
N ARG A 232 16.25 -19.02 -9.57
CA ARG A 232 17.48 -18.55 -10.23
C ARG A 232 17.36 -18.76 -11.73
N ILE A 233 17.10 -17.68 -12.46
CA ILE A 233 17.07 -17.67 -13.91
C ILE A 233 18.37 -17.01 -14.40
N PRO A 234 19.16 -17.65 -15.29
CA PRO A 234 20.36 -17.06 -15.86
C PRO A 234 19.98 -16.00 -16.91
N TRP A 235 19.47 -14.86 -16.45
CA TRP A 235 19.18 -13.71 -17.32
C TRP A 235 20.44 -13.25 -18.05
N ARG A 236 20.30 -12.84 -19.32
CA ARG A 236 21.43 -12.24 -20.02
C ARG A 236 21.65 -10.80 -19.55
N GLU A 237 22.89 -10.37 -19.57
CA GLU A 237 23.21 -8.96 -19.40
C GLU A 237 22.70 -8.13 -20.60
N PRO A 238 22.05 -6.98 -20.35
CA PRO A 238 21.73 -6.01 -21.41
C PRO A 238 23.00 -5.61 -22.16
N LYS A 239 22.91 -5.54 -23.50
CA LYS A 239 23.99 -5.10 -24.37
C LYS A 239 23.70 -3.68 -24.87
N GLY A 240 24.74 -2.84 -24.94
CA GLY A 240 24.60 -1.47 -25.42
C GLY A 240 23.55 -0.68 -24.62
N ASP A 241 22.56 -0.11 -25.30
CA ASP A 241 21.53 0.75 -24.72
C ASP A 241 20.17 0.05 -24.50
N GLU A 242 20.11 -1.28 -24.54
CA GLU A 242 18.84 -2.04 -24.49
C GLU A 242 17.97 -1.71 -23.27
N LEU A 243 18.56 -1.61 -22.08
CA LEU A 243 17.83 -1.25 -20.87
C LEU A 243 17.31 0.19 -20.95
N GLN A 244 18.10 1.11 -21.51
CA GLN A 244 17.71 2.51 -21.65
C GLN A 244 16.58 2.67 -22.66
N ARG A 245 16.65 1.95 -23.79
CA ARG A 245 15.57 1.90 -24.79
C ARG A 245 14.28 1.37 -24.20
N TRP A 246 14.33 0.39 -23.31
CA TRP A 246 13.12 -0.07 -22.62
C TRP A 246 12.58 0.99 -21.66
N LYS A 247 13.43 1.59 -20.81
CA LYS A 247 13.03 2.64 -19.86
C LYS A 247 12.42 3.87 -20.53
N GLU A 248 12.95 4.29 -21.68
CA GLU A 248 12.49 5.47 -22.43
C GLU A 248 11.37 5.16 -23.44
N GLY A 249 10.91 3.89 -23.51
CA GLY A 249 9.93 3.46 -24.50
C GLY A 249 10.41 3.69 -25.94
N ARG A 250 11.63 3.25 -26.28
CA ARG A 250 12.24 3.27 -27.63
C ARG A 250 12.56 1.85 -28.13
N THR A 251 11.72 0.89 -27.77
CA THR A 251 11.88 -0.52 -28.13
C THR A 251 11.51 -0.77 -29.59
N GLY A 252 10.61 0.04 -30.18
CA GLY A 252 10.04 -0.15 -31.51
C GLY A 252 8.72 -0.94 -31.49
N TYR A 253 8.25 -1.34 -30.30
CA TYR A 253 6.96 -2.01 -30.11
C TYR A 253 5.93 -1.01 -29.56
N PRO A 254 4.91 -0.61 -30.35
CA PRO A 254 4.07 0.54 -30.01
C PRO A 254 3.42 0.50 -28.62
N LEU A 255 2.89 -0.66 -28.20
CA LEU A 255 2.24 -0.80 -26.89
C LEU A 255 3.24 -0.70 -25.72
N VAL A 256 4.43 -1.29 -25.87
CA VAL A 256 5.50 -1.23 -24.86
C VAL A 256 5.99 0.20 -24.73
N ASP A 257 6.26 0.84 -25.86
CA ASP A 257 6.78 2.21 -25.90
C ASP A 257 5.78 3.21 -25.33
N ALA A 258 4.48 3.04 -25.59
CA ALA A 258 3.43 3.87 -25.01
C ALA A 258 3.32 3.69 -23.49
N ALA A 259 3.36 2.44 -23.00
CA ALA A 259 3.23 2.15 -21.57
C ALA A 259 4.40 2.65 -20.73
N MET A 260 5.64 2.62 -21.25
CA MET A 260 6.82 3.10 -20.53
C MET A 260 6.91 4.64 -20.49
N ARG A 261 6.28 5.33 -21.45
CA ARG A 261 6.22 6.80 -21.49
C ARG A 261 5.04 7.38 -20.70
N GLN A 262 4.07 6.55 -20.32
CA GLN A 262 2.90 6.91 -19.51
C GLN A 262 3.27 6.90 -18.03
#